data_AF-A0A4Q4ZD89-F1
#
_entry.id   AF-A0A4Q4ZD89-F1
#
_cell.length_a   1.000
_cell.length_b   1.000
_cell.length_c   1.000
_cell.angle_alpha   90.00
_cell.angle_beta   90.00
_cell.angle_gamma   90.00
#
_symmetry.space_group_name_H-M   'P 1'
#
loop_
_entity.id
_entity.type
_entity.pdbx_description
1 polymer ?
#
loop_
_entity_poly.entity_id
_entity_poly.type
_entity_poly.pdbx_seq_one_letter_code
_entity_poly.pdbx_strand_id
1 'polypeptide(L)'
;MHASSTVTRIALTMLPLFSQTSGWLIEFWDTQPNCGDNGGAADTERGGLPCQENCSLLGLEDVQAMLISDWDDGCKVSLFDGSPSSATCMGEPVWEKYKEEVAEDGNLADNNYSCQVGLEGRGIRYVSYTCGK
;
A
#
# COMPACT_ATOMS: atom_id res chain seq x y z
N MET A 1 -13.81 63.23 16.74
CA MET A 1 -13.89 61.79 17.08
C MET A 1 -13.59 61.02 15.80
N HIS A 2 -12.39 60.43 15.67
CA HIS A 2 -12.03 59.60 14.52
C HIS A 2 -11.99 58.14 14.98
N ALA A 3 -12.88 57.32 14.43
CA ALA A 3 -12.92 55.90 14.68
C ALA A 3 -11.86 55.22 13.79
N SER A 4 -10.76 54.77 14.40
CA SER A 4 -9.82 53.86 13.73
C SER A 4 -10.47 52.48 13.62
N SER A 5 -10.76 52.06 12.40
CA SER A 5 -11.22 50.70 12.09
C SER A 5 -10.02 49.75 12.15
N THR A 6 -9.97 48.92 13.19
CA THR A 6 -8.98 47.84 13.31
C THR A 6 -9.38 46.70 12.38
N VAL A 7 -8.66 46.53 11.28
CA VAL A 7 -8.82 45.39 10.37
C VAL A 7 -8.13 44.18 10.99
N THR A 8 -8.91 43.31 11.62
CA THR A 8 -8.46 41.99 12.10
C THR A 8 -8.16 41.11 10.89
N ARG A 9 -6.88 40.97 10.53
CA ARG A 9 -6.43 39.94 9.59
C ARG A 9 -6.53 38.59 10.27
N ILE A 10 -7.58 37.83 9.95
CA ILE A 10 -7.65 36.40 10.23
C ILE A 10 -6.64 35.75 9.28
N ALA A 11 -5.44 35.49 9.79
CA ALA A 11 -4.51 34.58 9.14
C ALA A 11 -5.12 33.19 9.24
N LEU A 12 -5.78 32.78 8.15
CA LEU A 12 -6.18 31.39 7.93
C LEU A 12 -4.89 30.61 7.72
N THR A 13 -4.28 30.13 8.81
CA THR A 13 -3.23 29.12 8.73
C THR A 13 -3.88 27.89 8.11
N MET A 14 -3.61 27.68 6.82
CA MET A 14 -3.92 26.44 6.12
C MET A 14 -3.32 25.30 6.94
N LEU A 15 -4.17 24.59 7.67
CA LEU A 15 -3.84 23.27 8.18
C LEU A 15 -3.50 22.43 6.94
N PRO A 16 -2.30 21.83 6.85
CA PRO A 16 -2.07 20.84 5.82
C PRO A 16 -3.05 19.71 6.10
N LEU A 17 -3.95 19.47 5.15
CA LEU A 17 -4.82 18.31 5.07
C LEU A 17 -3.93 17.07 4.92
N PHE A 18 -3.35 16.58 6.02
CA PHE A 18 -2.83 15.23 6.11
C PHE A 18 -4.03 14.28 6.32
N SER A 19 -4.83 14.12 5.27
CA SER A 19 -5.76 12.99 5.14
C SER A 19 -5.09 11.88 4.32
N GLN A 20 -3.86 11.49 4.68
CA GLN A 20 -3.34 10.19 4.27
C GLN A 20 -4.01 9.15 5.16
N THR A 21 -5.14 8.61 4.70
CA THR A 21 -5.94 7.63 5.44
C THR A 21 -5.34 6.22 5.40
N SER A 22 -4.44 5.96 4.44
CA SER A 22 -3.73 4.69 4.28
C SER A 22 -2.29 5.00 3.89
N GLY A 23 -1.33 4.35 4.56
CA GLY A 23 0.08 4.39 4.24
C GLY A 23 0.49 3.39 3.19
N TRP A 24 -0.42 2.47 2.88
CA TRP A 24 -0.38 1.49 1.80
C TRP A 24 -1.70 0.71 1.80
N LEU A 25 -2.11 0.22 0.62
CA LEU A 25 -3.31 -0.58 0.42
C LEU A 25 -2.95 -1.87 -0.31
N ILE A 26 -3.59 -2.98 0.07
CA ILE A 26 -3.62 -4.20 -0.73
C ILE A 26 -5.05 -4.48 -1.16
N GLU A 27 -5.22 -4.61 -2.46
CA GLU A 27 -6.44 -5.07 -3.08
C GLU A 27 -6.27 -6.51 -3.57
N PHE A 28 -7.24 -7.39 -3.31
CA PHE A 28 -7.25 -8.78 -3.79
C PHE A 28 -8.34 -9.03 -4.83
N TRP A 29 -8.02 -9.80 -5.87
CA TRP A 29 -8.97 -10.28 -6.86
C TRP A 29 -8.92 -11.81 -6.94
N ASP A 30 -10.03 -12.45 -6.58
CA ASP A 30 -10.18 -13.91 -6.63
C ASP A 30 -10.67 -14.42 -7.99
N THR A 31 -11.27 -13.54 -8.78
CA THR A 31 -11.93 -13.89 -10.05
C THR A 31 -11.24 -13.32 -11.28
N GLN A 32 -10.23 -12.46 -11.09
CA GLN A 32 -9.54 -11.77 -12.17
C GLN A 32 -8.04 -12.10 -12.16
N PRO A 33 -7.45 -12.47 -13.31
CA PRO A 33 -6.04 -12.84 -13.38
C PRO A 33 -5.10 -11.62 -13.36
N ASN A 34 -5.65 -10.40 -13.37
CA ASN A 34 -4.94 -9.14 -13.38
C ASN A 34 -5.63 -8.12 -12.47
N CYS A 35 -4.91 -7.05 -12.13
CA CYS A 35 -5.42 -5.99 -11.27
C CYS A 35 -6.14 -4.93 -12.11
N GLY A 36 -7.41 -4.65 -11.81
CA GLY A 36 -8.17 -3.49 -12.30
C GLY A 36 -8.66 -3.49 -13.76
N ASP A 37 -8.06 -4.28 -14.65
CA ASP A 37 -8.31 -4.18 -16.10
C ASP A 37 -9.72 -4.64 -16.57
N ASN A 38 -10.51 -5.28 -15.71
CA ASN A 38 -11.80 -5.87 -16.11
C ASN A 38 -12.96 -5.60 -15.14
N GLY A 39 -12.92 -4.51 -14.35
CA GLY A 39 -14.08 -4.05 -13.56
C GLY A 39 -14.55 -4.98 -12.45
N GLY A 40 -13.66 -5.81 -11.90
CA GLY A 40 -13.94 -6.67 -10.75
C GLY A 40 -13.91 -5.89 -9.44
N ALA A 41 -14.74 -6.30 -8.48
CA ALA A 41 -14.64 -5.81 -7.12
C ALA A 41 -13.40 -6.43 -6.46
N ALA A 42 -12.54 -5.59 -5.90
CA ALA A 42 -11.41 -6.02 -5.10
C ALA A 42 -11.77 -5.99 -3.61
N ASP A 43 -11.21 -6.90 -2.82
CA ASP A 43 -11.19 -6.75 -1.36
C ASP A 43 -10.11 -5.72 -0.99
N THR A 44 -10.54 -4.55 -0.50
CA THR A 44 -9.68 -3.42 -0.13
C THR A 44 -9.54 -3.27 1.40
N GLU A 45 -9.91 -4.28 2.19
CA GLU A 45 -9.87 -4.19 3.65
C GLU A 45 -8.46 -4.33 4.22
N ARG A 46 -7.46 -4.65 3.39
CA ARG A 46 -6.10 -4.93 3.82
C ARG A 46 -5.14 -3.81 3.46
N GLY A 47 -4.29 -3.44 4.41
CA GLY A 47 -3.36 -2.33 4.29
C GLY A 47 -2.92 -1.85 5.66
N GLY A 48 -2.36 -0.65 5.73
CA GLY A 48 -1.92 -0.07 6.99
C GLY A 48 -1.96 1.45 6.97
N LEU A 49 -1.80 2.05 8.15
CA LEU A 49 -1.67 3.50 8.29
C LEU A 49 -0.28 3.97 7.83
N PRO A 50 -0.14 5.24 7.42
CA PRO A 50 1.16 5.83 7.08
C PRO A 50 2.19 5.63 8.18
N CYS A 51 3.40 5.27 7.77
CA CYS A 51 4.56 5.04 8.65
C CYS A 51 4.35 3.99 9.78
N GLN A 52 3.30 3.17 9.73
CA GLN A 52 3.13 2.07 10.66
C GLN A 52 3.72 0.79 10.07
N GLU A 53 4.89 0.40 10.59
CA GLU A 53 5.44 -0.91 10.33
C GLU A 53 4.45 -1.97 10.83
N ASN A 54 3.93 -2.77 9.91
CA ASN A 54 3.04 -3.88 10.22
C ASN A 54 3.54 -5.15 9.54
N CYS A 55 3.27 -6.28 10.16
CA CYS A 55 3.37 -7.58 9.52
C CYS A 55 1.98 -8.23 9.56
N SER A 56 1.42 -8.52 8.38
CA SER A 56 0.08 -9.07 8.25
C SER A 56 0.11 -10.43 7.54
N LEU A 57 -0.74 -11.35 7.98
CA LEU A 57 -0.94 -12.65 7.36
C LEU A 57 -1.98 -12.54 6.25
N LEU A 58 -1.66 -13.02 5.06
CA LEU A 58 -2.51 -13.10 3.88
C LEU A 58 -2.80 -14.56 3.52
N GLY A 59 -4.07 -14.89 3.29
CA GLY A 59 -4.45 -16.18 2.70
C GLY A 59 -4.72 -15.98 1.21
N LEU A 60 -4.03 -16.73 0.35
CA LEU A 60 -4.09 -16.62 -1.12
C LEU A 60 -4.55 -17.94 -1.75
N GLU A 61 -5.50 -18.64 -1.13
CA GLU A 61 -6.00 -19.93 -1.67
C GLU A 61 -6.72 -19.73 -3.00
N ASP A 62 -7.66 -18.77 -3.04
CA ASP A 62 -8.47 -18.45 -4.21
C ASP A 62 -8.10 -17.09 -4.87
N VAL A 63 -7.08 -16.40 -4.36
CA VAL A 63 -6.64 -15.11 -4.87
C VAL A 63 -5.86 -15.30 -6.17
N GLN A 64 -6.32 -14.72 -7.26
CA GLN A 64 -5.63 -14.77 -8.56
C GLN A 64 -4.62 -13.64 -8.72
N ALA A 65 -4.98 -12.43 -8.29
CA ALA A 65 -4.15 -11.23 -8.40
C ALA A 65 -4.24 -10.36 -7.14
N MET A 66 -3.18 -9.61 -6.89
CA MET A 66 -3.05 -8.68 -5.77
C MET A 66 -2.43 -7.39 -6.26
N LEU A 67 -3.05 -6.26 -5.96
CA LEU A 67 -2.54 -4.94 -6.23
C LEU A 67 -2.10 -4.34 -4.92
N ILE A 68 -0.89 -3.83 -4.89
CA ILE A 68 -0.38 -3.00 -3.82
C ILE A 68 -0.49 -1.57 -4.34
N SER A 69 -0.96 -0.61 -3.57
CA SER A 69 -1.01 0.82 -3.96
C SER A 69 -0.85 1.74 -2.76
N ASP A 70 -0.85 3.04 -3.04
CA ASP A 70 -0.94 4.12 -2.06
C ASP A 70 0.14 4.07 -0.98
N TRP A 71 1.27 3.43 -1.28
CA TRP A 71 2.35 3.34 -0.32
C TRP A 71 3.25 4.59 -0.36
N ASP A 72 3.78 4.99 0.80
CA ASP A 72 4.48 6.29 0.94
C ASP A 72 5.87 6.28 0.28
N ASP A 73 6.35 7.47 -0.10
CA ASP A 73 7.71 7.67 -0.64
C ASP A 73 8.76 7.28 0.41
N GLY A 74 9.85 6.63 -0.02
CA GLY A 74 10.89 6.11 0.87
C GLY A 74 10.48 4.87 1.66
N CYS A 75 9.29 4.33 1.39
CA CYS A 75 8.79 3.11 2.01
C CYS A 75 8.74 1.96 1.01
N LYS A 76 8.83 0.75 1.56
CA LYS A 76 8.81 -0.51 0.82
C LYS A 76 7.73 -1.43 1.34
N VAL A 77 7.25 -2.28 0.45
CA VAL A 77 6.42 -3.44 0.78
C VAL A 77 7.22 -4.70 0.49
N SER A 78 7.19 -5.64 1.43
CA SER A 78 7.87 -6.93 1.31
C SER A 78 6.86 -8.05 1.50
N LEU A 79 6.91 -9.05 0.63
CA LEU A 79 6.12 -10.27 0.72
C LEU A 79 7.03 -11.42 1.10
N PHE A 80 6.60 -12.22 2.05
CA PHE A 80 7.27 -13.43 2.48
C PHE A 80 6.35 -14.63 2.22
N ASP A 81 6.94 -15.79 1.99
CA ASP A 81 6.17 -17.01 1.87
C ASP A 81 5.58 -17.44 3.24
N GLY A 82 4.69 -18.42 3.23
CA GLY A 82 4.09 -18.97 4.44
C GLY A 82 4.98 -19.93 5.21
N SER A 83 6.30 -19.99 4.93
CA SER A 83 7.20 -20.92 5.62
C SER A 83 7.37 -20.53 7.10
N PRO A 84 7.67 -21.48 8.01
CA PRO A 84 7.92 -21.15 9.41
C PRO A 84 9.09 -20.17 9.61
N SER A 85 10.10 -20.20 8.73
CA SER A 85 11.22 -19.24 8.72
C SER A 85 10.78 -17.82 8.37
N SER A 86 9.66 -17.70 7.67
CA SER A 86 9.08 -16.44 7.21
C SER A 86 7.93 -15.92 8.07
N ALA A 87 7.55 -16.70 9.09
CA ALA A 87 6.49 -16.33 10.01
C ALA A 87 6.76 -14.97 10.64
N THR A 88 5.71 -14.17 10.77
CA THR A 88 5.79 -12.79 11.31
C THR A 88 6.77 -11.89 10.54
N CYS A 89 6.88 -12.09 9.21
CA CYS A 89 7.74 -11.30 8.33
C CYS A 89 9.23 -11.37 8.73
N MET A 90 9.62 -12.48 9.34
CA MET A 90 11.02 -12.79 9.58
C MET A 90 11.62 -13.41 8.31
N GLY A 91 12.94 -13.44 8.16
CA GLY A 91 13.59 -14.10 7.02
C GLY A 91 13.61 -13.30 5.72
N GLU A 92 13.85 -14.01 4.61
CA GLU A 92 14.07 -13.39 3.29
C GLU A 92 12.74 -13.19 2.55
N PRO A 93 12.47 -11.99 2.02
CA PRO A 93 11.28 -11.74 1.22
C PRO A 93 11.38 -12.44 -0.15
N VAL A 94 10.26 -12.99 -0.61
CA VAL A 94 10.13 -13.53 -1.97
C VAL A 94 9.89 -12.43 -3.01
N TRP A 95 9.45 -11.27 -2.55
CA TRP A 95 9.31 -10.05 -3.33
C TRP A 95 9.45 -8.87 -2.39
N GLU A 96 10.22 -7.85 -2.79
CA GLU A 96 10.39 -6.61 -2.04
C GLU A 96 10.64 -5.49 -3.02
N LYS A 97 9.93 -4.38 -2.84
CA LYS A 97 10.13 -3.16 -3.63
C LYS A 97 9.84 -1.91 -2.82
N TYR A 98 10.68 -0.90 -3.02
CA TYR A 98 10.38 0.49 -2.70
C TYR A 98 9.40 1.09 -3.71
N LYS A 99 8.71 2.17 -3.32
CA LYS A 99 7.81 2.91 -4.23
C LYS A 99 8.48 3.36 -5.50
N GLU A 100 9.66 3.92 -5.33
CA GLU A 100 10.44 4.50 -6.40
C GLU A 100 10.86 3.44 -7.43
N GLU A 101 11.05 2.20 -6.99
CA GLU A 101 11.40 1.10 -7.88
C GLU A 101 10.21 0.56 -8.68
N VAL A 102 8.97 0.76 -8.20
CA VAL A 102 7.75 0.33 -8.91
C VAL A 102 7.40 1.29 -10.03
N ALA A 103 7.67 2.59 -9.85
CA ALA A 103 7.51 3.58 -10.91
C ALA A 103 8.39 3.30 -12.15
N GLU A 104 9.47 2.53 -11.98
CA GLU A 104 10.42 2.19 -13.05
C GLU A 104 10.22 0.76 -13.60
N ASP A 105 9.39 -0.07 -12.95
CA ASP A 105 9.13 -1.43 -13.39
C ASP A 105 8.03 -1.41 -14.47
N GLY A 106 8.43 -1.49 -15.74
CA GLY A 106 7.52 -1.45 -16.89
C GLY A 106 6.50 -2.60 -16.96
N ASN A 107 6.49 -3.51 -15.98
CA ASN A 107 5.45 -4.54 -15.79
C ASN A 107 4.38 -4.14 -14.77
N LEU A 108 4.52 -3.00 -14.11
CA LEU A 108 3.63 -2.49 -13.08
C LEU A 108 2.86 -1.31 -13.66
N ALA A 109 1.55 -1.42 -13.68
CA ALA A 109 0.70 -0.49 -14.42
C ALA A 109 0.63 0.88 -13.71
N ASP A 110 0.77 1.95 -14.50
CA ASP A 110 0.58 3.36 -14.12
C ASP A 110 1.44 3.96 -12.98
N ASN A 111 2.69 3.52 -12.81
CA ASN A 111 3.74 4.19 -12.03
C ASN A 111 3.48 4.40 -10.52
N ASN A 112 2.40 3.85 -9.96
CA ASN A 112 1.99 4.10 -8.57
C ASN A 112 1.44 2.87 -7.84
N TYR A 113 1.36 1.72 -8.50
CA TYR A 113 0.90 0.48 -7.90
C TYR A 113 1.67 -0.72 -8.43
N SER A 114 1.75 -1.79 -7.64
CA SER A 114 2.35 -3.06 -8.04
C SER A 114 1.27 -4.12 -8.18
N CYS A 115 1.10 -4.67 -9.39
CA CYS A 115 0.22 -5.81 -9.61
C CYS A 115 1.02 -7.13 -9.58
N GLN A 116 0.64 -8.01 -8.66
CA GLN A 116 1.13 -9.38 -8.53
C GLN A 116 0.06 -10.33 -9.09
N VAL A 117 0.45 -11.22 -9.99
CA VAL A 117 -0.47 -12.16 -10.67
C VAL A 117 -0.03 -13.62 -10.46
N GLY A 118 -0.92 -14.57 -10.72
CA GLY A 118 -0.62 -16.00 -10.57
C GLY A 118 -0.44 -16.41 -9.10
N LEU A 119 -1.27 -15.83 -8.24
CA LEU A 119 -1.26 -16.05 -6.80
C LEU A 119 -2.09 -17.26 -6.35
N GLU A 120 -2.89 -17.83 -7.25
CA GLU A 120 -3.76 -18.97 -6.97
C GLU A 120 -2.94 -20.16 -6.46
N GLY A 121 -3.39 -20.78 -5.37
CA GLY A 121 -2.71 -21.93 -4.76
C GLY A 121 -1.34 -21.62 -4.15
N ARG A 122 -0.96 -20.35 -4.00
CA ARG A 122 0.27 -19.96 -3.29
C ARG A 122 0.16 -20.09 -1.77
N GLY A 123 -1.04 -20.33 -1.25
CA GLY A 123 -1.30 -20.57 0.16
C GLY A 123 -1.14 -19.30 0.99
N ILE A 124 -0.44 -19.40 2.11
CA ILE A 124 -0.23 -18.27 3.03
C ILE A 124 0.95 -17.41 2.55
N ARG A 125 0.81 -16.08 2.67
CA ARG A 125 1.93 -15.14 2.63
C ARG A 125 1.90 -14.20 3.82
N TYR A 126 3.05 -13.67 4.16
CA TYR A 126 3.14 -12.51 5.05
C TYR A 126 3.47 -11.29 4.22
N VAL A 127 2.96 -10.14 4.66
CA VAL A 127 3.25 -8.85 4.04
C VAL A 127 3.71 -7.88 5.12
N SER A 128 4.80 -7.17 4.84
CA SER A 128 5.26 -6.07 5.67
C SER A 128 5.33 -4.76 4.91
N TYR A 129 5.02 -3.69 5.62
CA TYR A 129 5.30 -2.34 5.19
C TYR A 129 6.39 -1.73 6.07
N THR A 130 7.39 -1.10 5.48
CA THR A 130 8.50 -0.48 6.24
C THR A 130 9.02 0.75 5.55
N CYS A 131 9.23 1.81 6.31
CA CYS A 131 9.77 3.07 5.81
C CYS A 131 11.23 3.23 6.21
N GLY A 132 12.07 3.67 5.27
CA GLY A 132 13.45 4.04 5.60
C GLY A 132 13.46 5.18 6.62
N LYS A 133 14.30 5.07 7.65
CA LYS A 133 14.63 6.20 8.54
C LYS A 133 15.50 7.22 7.84
#